data_AF-A0A7X4CK53-F1
#
_entry.id   AF-A0A7X4CK53-F1
#
_cell.length_a   1.000
_cell.length_b   1.000
_cell.length_c   1.000
_cell.angle_alpha   90.00
_cell.angle_beta   90.00
_cell.angle_gamma   90.00
#
_symmetry.space_group_name_H-M   'P 1'
#
loop_
_entity.id
_entity.type
_entity.pdbx_description
1 polymer ?
#
loop_
_entity_poly.entity_id
_entity_poly.type
_entity_poly.pdbx_seq_one_letter_code
_entity_poly.pdbx_strand_id
1 'polypeptide(L)'
;MQNIRFENPEWLLLLLLLPVLLYSYVRAHRGRQSSVQFSDLGVLHRATASLWPKLRHGLLALKILGLGCLIAAMARPQAGREVREISGEGIDIMLTLDISSSMELNDLDEGQKSRLQ
;
A
#
# COMPACT_ATOMS: atom_id res chain seq x y z
N MET A 1 -4.79 -21.31 -11.65
CA MET A 1 -4.60 -20.45 -10.47
C MET A 1 -3.86 -19.21 -10.93
N GLN A 2 -4.39 -18.00 -10.71
CA GLN A 2 -3.75 -16.78 -11.20
C GLN A 2 -2.46 -16.52 -10.41
N ASN A 3 -1.30 -16.59 -11.06
CA ASN A 3 -0.03 -16.24 -10.43
C ASN A 3 0.06 -14.71 -10.30
N ILE A 4 0.25 -14.22 -9.08
CA ILE A 4 0.53 -12.80 -8.82
C ILE A 4 2.03 -12.58 -9.00
N ARG A 5 2.41 -11.71 -9.93
CA ARG A 5 3.80 -11.27 -10.15
C ARG A 5 3.97 -9.86 -9.60
N PHE A 6 5.05 -9.62 -8.88
CA PHE A 6 5.44 -8.27 -8.47
C PHE A 6 6.47 -7.73 -9.45
N GLU A 7 6.28 -6.50 -9.93
CA GLU A 7 7.28 -5.86 -10.81
C GLU A 7 8.52 -5.45 -10.02
N ASN A 8 8.29 -4.89 -8.83
CA ASN A 8 9.31 -4.28 -7.98
C ASN A 8 9.28 -4.91 -6.57
N PRO A 9 9.69 -6.19 -6.41
CA PRO A 9 9.57 -6.91 -5.14
C PRO A 9 10.44 -6.31 -4.02
N GLU A 10 11.47 -5.52 -4.33
CA GLU A 10 12.37 -4.88 -3.36
C GLU A 10 11.66 -3.95 -2.39
N TRP A 11 10.53 -3.33 -2.80
CA TRP A 11 9.72 -2.51 -1.91
C TRP A 11 9.19 -3.29 -0.71
N LEU A 12 8.96 -4.60 -0.86
CA LEU A 12 8.50 -5.44 0.25
C LEU A 12 9.53 -5.54 1.38
N LEU A 13 10.82 -5.26 1.14
CA LEU A 13 11.81 -5.20 2.21
C LEU A 13 11.50 -4.10 3.23
N LEU A 14 10.80 -3.03 2.83
CA LEU A 14 10.36 -1.98 3.75
C LEU A 14 9.33 -2.48 4.77
N LEU A 15 8.63 -3.59 4.52
CA LEU A 15 7.76 -4.20 5.53
C LEU A 15 8.56 -4.60 6.77
N LEU A 16 9.85 -4.90 6.63
CA LEU A 16 10.74 -5.22 7.76
C LEU A 16 10.97 -4.01 8.69
N LEU A 17 10.73 -2.77 8.23
CA LEU A 17 10.80 -1.58 9.07
C LEU A 17 9.57 -1.41 9.96
N LEU A 18 8.41 -1.99 9.62
CA LEU A 18 7.20 -1.93 10.45
C LEU A 18 7.40 -2.49 11.86
N PRO A 19 8.01 -3.68 12.07
CA PRO A 19 8.28 -4.17 13.42
C PRO A 19 9.29 -3.29 14.19
N VAL A 20 10.25 -2.65 13.50
CA VAL A 20 11.17 -1.69 14.11
C VAL A 20 10.43 -0.45 14.60
N LEU A 21 9.50 0.08 13.81
CA LEU A 21 8.62 1.18 14.19
C LEU A 21 7.74 0.80 15.39
N LEU A 22 7.17 -0.40 15.39
CA LEU A 22 6.37 -0.90 16.50
C LEU A 22 7.20 -1.03 17.78
N TYR A 23 8.40 -1.61 17.69
CA TYR A 23 9.31 -1.76 18.82
C TYR A 23 9.72 -0.41 19.41
N SER A 24 10.09 0.56 18.56
CA SER A 24 10.48 1.89 19.01
C SER A 24 9.31 2.63 19.69
N TYR A 25 8.09 2.49 19.19
CA TYR A 25 6.87 3.01 19.82
C TYR A 25 6.65 2.40 21.21
N VAL A 26 6.71 1.07 21.34
CA VAL A 26 6.53 0.38 22.63
C VAL A 26 7.62 0.77 23.62
N ARG A 27 8.88 0.85 23.18
CA ARG A 27 10.00 1.28 24.02
C ARG A 27 9.84 2.72 24.50
N ALA A 28 9.45 3.63 23.62
CA ALA A 28 9.21 5.04 23.97
C ALA A 28 8.05 5.20 24.97
N HIS A 29 7.03 4.34 24.89
CA HIS A 29 5.92 4.35 25.85
C HIS A 29 6.23 3.69 27.19
N ARG A 30 7.08 2.65 27.22
CA ARG A 30 7.57 2.06 28.48
C ARG A 30 8.46 3.03 29.26
N GLY A 31 9.32 3.78 28.57
CA GLY A 31 10.20 4.78 29.21
C GLY A 31 9.48 6.01 29.78
N ARG A 32 8.23 6.25 29.37
CA ARG A 32 7.38 7.37 29.85
C ARG A 32 6.53 7.00 31.06
N GLN A 33 6.60 5.76 31.55
CA GLN A 33 6.03 5.37 32.85
C GLN A 33 6.97 5.74 34.01
N SER A 34 7.63 6.91 33.93
CA SER A 34 8.17 7.53 35.13
C SER A 34 6.97 7.79 36.03
N SER A 35 6.94 7.13 37.19
CA SER A 35 5.89 7.24 38.19
C SER A 35 5.61 8.72 38.45
N VAL A 36 4.51 9.22 37.91
CA VAL A 36 3.95 10.48 38.40
C VAL A 36 3.43 10.12 39.78
N GLN A 37 4.17 10.48 40.82
CA GLN A 37 3.69 10.35 42.20
C GLN A 37 2.48 11.27 42.34
N PHE A 38 1.28 10.70 42.20
CA PHE A 38 0.04 11.40 42.45
C PHE A 38 -0.27 11.21 43.93
N SER A 39 -0.22 12.30 44.71
CA SER A 39 -0.47 12.28 46.16
C SER A 39 -1.92 11.96 46.53
N ASP A 40 -2.84 11.89 45.56
CA ASP A 40 -4.25 11.61 45.81
C ASP A 40 -4.85 10.72 44.72
N LEU A 41 -5.13 9.45 45.07
CA LEU A 41 -5.75 8.46 44.19
C LEU A 41 -7.27 8.69 44.04
N GLY A 42 -7.87 9.59 44.82
CA GLY A 42 -9.31 9.88 44.80
C GLY A 42 -9.78 10.67 43.58
N VAL A 43 -8.88 11.42 42.93
CA VAL A 43 -9.18 12.17 41.69
C VAL A 43 -9.21 11.24 40.47
N LEU A 44 -8.35 10.22 40.46
CA LEU A 44 -8.29 9.24 39.37
C LEU A 44 -9.53 8.34 39.33
N HIS A 45 -10.14 8.06 40.48
CA HIS A 45 -11.37 7.26 40.56
C HIS A 45 -12.62 7.99 40.03
N ARG A 46 -12.58 9.33 39.95
CA ARG A 46 -13.65 10.16 39.35
C ARG A 46 -13.44 10.45 37.87
N ALA A 47 -12.25 10.19 37.33
CA ALA A 47 -12.02 10.25 35.90
C ALA A 47 -12.68 9.02 35.27
N THR A 48 -13.85 9.21 34.67
CA THR A 48 -14.54 8.22 33.85
C THR A 48 -13.56 7.50 32.93
N ALA A 49 -13.74 6.19 32.75
CA ALA A 49 -12.94 5.35 31.86
C ALA A 49 -12.98 5.91 30.43
N SER A 50 -12.06 6.82 30.14
CA SER A 50 -11.97 7.52 28.89
C SER A 50 -11.66 6.51 27.79
N LEU A 51 -12.37 6.56 26.67
CA LEU A 51 -12.12 5.67 25.52
C LEU A 51 -10.84 6.08 24.77
N TRP A 52 -10.43 7.34 24.90
CA TRP A 52 -9.29 7.94 24.21
C TRP A 52 -7.95 7.20 24.38
N PRO A 53 -7.56 6.69 25.58
CA PRO A 53 -6.35 5.89 25.76
C PRO A 53 -6.41 4.53 25.06
N LYS A 54 -7.61 3.98 24.79
CA LYS A 54 -7.79 2.75 24.00
C LYS A 54 -7.70 3.04 22.51
N LEU A 55 -8.34 4.13 22.05
CA LEU A 55 -8.32 4.56 20.65
C LEU A 55 -6.91 4.88 20.13
N ARG A 56 -6.01 5.36 21.00
CA ARG A 56 -4.62 5.68 20.60
C ARG A 56 -3.88 4.47 20.00
N HIS A 57 -4.15 3.25 20.48
CA HIS A 57 -3.53 2.02 19.96
C HIS A 57 -4.20 1.58 18.65
N GLY A 58 -5.51 1.76 18.54
CA GLY A 58 -6.24 1.53 17.28
C GLY A 58 -5.76 2.45 16.15
N LEU A 59 -5.52 3.73 16.47
CA LEU A 59 -5.02 4.70 15.49
C LEU A 59 -3.59 4.37 15.03
N LEU A 60 -2.74 3.85 15.92
CA LEU A 60 -1.41 3.34 15.55
C LEU A 60 -1.52 2.12 14.62
N ALA A 61 -2.38 1.15 14.96
CA ALA A 61 -2.58 -0.03 14.14
C ALA A 61 -3.06 0.34 12.73
N LEU A 62 -3.99 1.29 12.62
CA LEU A 62 -4.47 1.79 11.33
C LEU A 62 -3.36 2.46 10.52
N LYS A 63 -2.49 3.25 11.15
CA LYS A 63 -1.32 3.85 10.48
C LYS A 63 -0.34 2.80 9.94
N ILE A 64 -0.02 1.79 10.74
CA ILE A 64 0.88 0.69 10.33
C ILE A 64 0.26 -0.10 9.18
N LEU A 65 -1.04 -0.40 9.26
CA LEU A 65 -1.76 -1.12 8.21
C LEU A 65 -1.80 -0.30 6.91
N GLY A 66 -2.12 1.00 7.00
CA GLY A 66 -2.10 1.90 5.84
C GLY A 66 -0.73 1.99 5.19
N LEU A 67 0.34 2.10 6.00
CA LEU A 67 1.71 2.08 5.48
C LEU A 67 2.07 0.74 4.82
N GLY A 68 1.64 -0.38 5.41
CA GLY A 68 1.80 -1.71 4.81
C GLY A 68 1.09 -1.84 3.46
N CYS A 69 -0.14 -1.34 3.35
CA CYS A 69 -0.88 -1.28 2.08
C CYS A 69 -0.17 -0.42 1.04
N LEU A 70 0.38 0.73 1.43
CA LEU A 70 1.13 1.61 0.54
C LEU A 70 2.40 0.93 0.01
N ILE A 71 3.15 0.25 0.89
CA ILE A 71 4.34 -0.53 0.50
C ILE A 71 3.96 -1.66 -0.47
N ALA A 72 2.88 -2.40 -0.18
CA ALA A 72 2.39 -3.45 -1.06
C ALA A 72 1.95 -2.90 -2.43
N ALA A 73 1.33 -1.71 -2.47
CA ALA A 73 0.96 -1.06 -3.72
C ALA A 73 2.19 -0.62 -4.54
N MET A 74 3.25 -0.13 -3.89
CA MET A 74 4.51 0.24 -4.55
C MET A 74 5.21 -0.97 -5.19
N ALA A 75 5.07 -2.16 -4.61
CA ALA A 75 5.57 -3.40 -5.21
C ALA A 75 4.87 -3.79 -6.53
N ARG A 76 3.79 -3.08 -6.90
CA ARG A 76 3.02 -3.26 -8.15
C ARG A 76 2.62 -4.73 -8.39
N PRO A 77 1.71 -5.29 -7.58
CA PRO A 77 1.17 -6.63 -7.82
C PRO A 77 0.39 -6.67 -9.13
N GLN A 78 0.77 -7.57 -10.02
CA GLN A 78 0.12 -7.82 -11.30
C GLN A 78 -0.53 -9.20 -11.24
N ALA A 79 -1.83 -9.25 -11.51
CA ALA A 79 -2.55 -10.50 -11.75
C ALA A 79 -2.81 -10.65 -13.25
N GLY A 80 -2.52 -11.83 -13.81
CA GLY A 80 -3.14 -12.23 -15.08
C GLY A 80 -2.39 -11.94 -16.38
N ARG A 81 -1.05 -11.84 -16.39
CA ARG A 81 -0.29 -11.83 -17.66
C ARG A 81 0.47 -13.15 -17.86
N GLU A 82 -0.29 -14.22 -18.10
CA GLU A 82 0.27 -15.42 -18.73
C GLU A 82 0.23 -15.18 -20.24
N VAL A 83 1.38 -14.86 -20.84
CA VAL A 83 1.50 -14.85 -22.31
C VAL A 83 1.45 -16.31 -22.74
N ARG A 84 0.24 -16.78 -23.02
CA ARG A 84 0.04 -18.12 -23.55
C ARG A 84 0.23 -18.03 -25.05
N GLU A 85 1.38 -18.48 -25.54
CA GLU A 85 1.56 -18.74 -26.97
C GLU A 85 0.68 -19.95 -27.33
N ILE A 86 -0.56 -19.65 -27.70
CA ILE A 86 -1.45 -20.64 -28.28
C ILE A 86 -1.03 -20.76 -29.73
N SER A 87 -0.31 -21.84 -30.07
CA SER A 87 -0.03 -22.19 -31.46
C SER A 87 -1.33 -22.66 -32.11
N GLY A 88 -2.17 -21.70 -32.51
CA GLY A 88 -3.37 -21.91 -33.29
C GLY A 88 -3.06 -21.91 -34.78
N GLU A 89 -3.97 -22.46 -35.57
CA GLU A 89 -3.99 -22.33 -37.04
C GLU A 89 -3.78 -20.84 -37.40
N GLY A 90 -2.87 -20.56 -38.34
CA GLY A 90 -2.40 -19.19 -38.62
C GLY A 90 -3.58 -18.25 -38.93
N ILE A 91 -3.87 -17.34 -38.02
CA ILE A 91 -4.93 -16.36 -38.17
C ILE A 91 -4.33 -15.13 -38.85
N ASP A 92 -4.90 -14.72 -39.99
CA ASP A 92 -4.53 -13.44 -40.61
C ASP A 92 -5.27 -12.30 -39.88
N ILE A 93 -4.50 -11.37 -39.31
CA ILE A 93 -5.04 -10.22 -38.56
C ILE A 93 -4.89 -8.98 -39.43
N MET A 94 -5.98 -8.57 -40.09
CA MET A 94 -6.02 -7.30 -40.79
C MET A 94 -6.33 -6.16 -39.81
N LEU A 95 -5.32 -5.34 -39.51
CA LEU A 95 -5.48 -4.15 -38.69
C LEU A 95 -5.94 -2.98 -39.56
N THR A 96 -7.16 -2.49 -39.31
CA THR A 96 -7.67 -1.26 -39.94
C THR A 96 -7.57 -0.10 -38.95
N LEU A 97 -6.84 0.96 -39.33
CA LEU A 97 -6.65 2.17 -38.53
C LEU A 97 -7.39 3.32 -39.21
N ASP A 98 -8.24 4.03 -38.48
CA ASP A 98 -8.91 5.23 -38.99
C ASP A 98 -7.96 6.44 -38.90
N ILE A 99 -7.91 7.24 -39.96
CA ILE A 99 -7.06 8.43 -40.10
C ILE A 99 -7.91 9.70 -40.28
N SER A 100 -9.19 9.65 -39.90
CA SER A 100 -10.09 10.80 -39.93
C SER A 100 -9.62 11.92 -39.01
N SER A 101 -9.96 13.18 -39.34
CA SER A 101 -9.58 14.35 -38.53
C SER A 101 -10.12 14.32 -37.09
N SER A 102 -11.16 13.52 -36.81
CA SER A 102 -11.61 13.27 -35.43
C SER A 102 -10.56 12.53 -34.58
N MET A 103 -9.61 11.84 -35.21
CA MET A 103 -8.50 11.17 -34.53
C MET A 103 -7.34 12.12 -34.18
N GLU A 104 -7.38 13.39 -34.60
CA GLU A 104 -6.36 14.42 -34.27
C GLU A 104 -6.55 15.02 -32.87
N LEU A 105 -7.57 14.58 -32.13
CA LEU A 105 -7.72 14.92 -30.72
C LEU A 105 -6.60 14.25 -29.91
N ASN A 106 -5.70 15.08 -29.37
CA ASN A 106 -4.64 14.68 -28.46
C ASN A 106 -5.20 14.28 -27.08
N ASP A 107 -5.94 13.17 -27.03
CA ASP A 107 -6.35 12.52 -25.78
C ASP A 107 -5.21 11.68 -25.17
N LEU A 108 -4.09 11.54 -25.90
CA LEU A 108 -2.91 10.81 -25.48
C LEU A 108 -1.73 11.77 -25.30
N ASP A 109 -1.18 11.82 -24.09
CA ASP A 109 0.06 12.54 -23.83
C ASP A 109 1.20 11.95 -24.69
N GLU A 110 1.98 12.82 -25.35
CA GLU A 110 3.12 12.48 -26.23
C GLU A 110 4.18 11.55 -25.56
N GLY A 111 4.09 11.36 -24.24
CA GLY A 111 4.93 10.45 -23.46
C GLY A 111 4.54 8.96 -23.53
N GLN A 112 3.34 8.61 -24.01
CA GLN A 112 2.96 7.20 -24.20
C GLN A 112 3.42 6.69 -25.56
N LYS A 113 4.75 6.55 -25.72
CA LYS A 113 5.31 5.84 -26.87
C LYS A 113 4.66 4.46 -26.94
N SER A 114 4.05 4.21 -28.10
CA SER A 114 3.51 2.90 -28.47
C SER A 114 4.46 1.80 -28.01
N ARG A 115 3.95 0.80 -27.30
CA ARG A 115 4.73 -0.35 -26.78
C ARG A 115 5.29 -1.26 -27.90
N LEU A 116 5.20 -0.80 -29.14
CA LEU A 116 5.66 -1.44 -30.37
C LEU A 116 6.98 -0.82 -30.88
N GLN A 117 7.61 0.07 -30.12
CA GLN A 117 9.01 0.50 -30.34
C GLN A 117 9.95 -0.18 -29.35
#